data_AF-A0A8I3W3C9-F1
#
_entry.id   AF-A0A8I3W3C9-F1
#
_cell.length_a   1.000
_cell.length_b   1.000
_cell.length_c   1.000
_cell.angle_alpha   90.00
_cell.angle_beta   90.00
_cell.angle_gamma   90.00
#
_symmetry.space_group_name_H-M   'P 1'
#
loop_
_entity.id
_entity.type
_entity.pdbx_description
1 polymer ?
#
loop_
_entity_poly.entity_id
_entity_poly.type
_entity_poly.pdbx_seq_one_letter_code
_entity_poly.pdbx_strand_id
1 'polypeptide(L)'
;MAVFKATFWRLISGTLGIICLSLMATLGILLKNSFTKLSIESAFTPGPNIELQKDSDCCSCQEKWIGYRCNCYFISSESRTWNESRHLCASQKSSLLQLQSRDELDFMSSSQQFYWIGLSYSEEQNAWLWESGSVLSQDLFPLFGTSNRKNCIAYNPKGNAVDEPCEIKNRFISSG
;
A
#
# COMPACT_ATOMS: atom_id res chain seq x y z
N MET A 1 3.72 66.30 23.57
CA MET A 1 4.42 65.06 24.00
C MET A 1 3.50 63.84 24.28
N ALA A 2 2.16 63.93 24.14
CA ALA A 2 1.25 62.80 24.42
C ALA A 2 0.88 61.94 23.19
N VAL A 3 0.82 62.54 21.99
CA VAL A 3 0.36 61.87 20.75
C VAL A 3 1.34 60.80 20.26
N PHE A 4 2.65 61.03 20.43
CA PHE A 4 3.70 60.11 19.99
C PHE A 4 3.77 58.81 20.83
N LYS A 5 3.40 58.89 22.12
CA LYS A 5 3.31 57.71 23.00
C LYS A 5 2.15 56.80 22.61
N ALA A 6 1.03 57.37 22.19
CA ALA A 6 -0.17 56.61 21.80
C ALA A 6 0.02 55.84 20.48
N THR A 7 0.65 56.45 19.48
CA THR A 7 0.97 55.78 18.21
C THR A 7 2.01 54.69 18.38
N PHE A 8 3.03 54.93 19.21
CA PHE A 8 4.04 53.93 19.54
C PHE A 8 3.45 52.72 20.27
N TRP A 9 2.57 52.92 21.24
CA TRP A 9 1.89 51.81 21.95
C TRP A 9 0.96 51.01 21.02
N ARG A 10 0.29 51.68 20.07
CA ARG A 10 -0.52 51.01 19.05
C ARG A 10 0.32 50.17 18.08
N LEU A 11 1.50 50.65 17.70
CA LEU A 11 2.44 49.88 16.89
C LEU A 11 2.99 48.68 17.67
N ILE A 12 3.34 48.84 18.95
CA ILE A 12 3.76 47.73 19.82
C ILE A 12 2.65 46.70 20.01
N SER A 13 1.41 47.15 20.22
CA SER A 13 0.26 46.25 20.34
C SER A 13 0.00 45.48 19.03
N GLY A 14 0.19 46.13 17.89
CA GLY A 14 0.07 45.51 16.58
C GLY A 14 1.17 44.49 16.30
N THR A 15 2.42 44.82 16.58
CA THR A 15 3.56 43.90 16.40
C THR A 15 3.47 42.72 17.34
N LEU A 16 3.11 42.94 18.61
CA LEU A 16 2.92 41.86 19.58
C LEU A 16 1.78 40.92 19.17
N GLY A 17 0.70 41.46 18.60
CA GLY A 17 -0.40 40.67 18.04
C GLY A 17 0.03 39.79 16.87
N ILE A 18 0.80 40.33 15.91
CA ILE A 18 1.30 39.58 14.75
C ILE A 18 2.29 38.49 15.19
N ILE A 19 3.17 38.78 16.14
CA ILE A 19 4.11 37.81 16.71
C ILE A 19 3.35 36.69 17.44
N CYS A 20 2.28 37.02 18.17
CA CYS A 20 1.46 36.02 18.84
C CYS A 20 0.76 35.09 17.83
N LEU A 21 0.20 35.65 16.75
CA LEU A 21 -0.44 34.86 15.69
C LEU A 21 0.55 33.92 14.97
N SER A 22 1.76 34.40 14.68
CA SER A 22 2.79 33.56 14.05
C SER A 22 3.27 32.43 14.97
N LEU A 23 3.47 32.72 16.26
CA LEU A 23 3.83 31.70 17.27
C LEU A 23 2.74 30.64 17.45
N MET A 24 1.47 31.03 17.48
CA MET A 24 0.36 30.07 17.61
C MET A 24 0.21 29.18 16.36
N ALA A 25 0.44 29.74 15.16
CA ALA A 25 0.41 28.96 13.92
C ALA A 25 1.56 27.96 13.83
N THR A 26 2.78 28.36 14.20
CA THR A 26 3.94 27.45 14.23
C THR A 26 3.77 26.37 15.29
N LEU A 27 3.29 26.71 16.49
CA LEU A 27 2.92 25.73 17.52
C LEU A 27 1.84 24.77 17.02
N GLY A 28 0.80 25.24 16.34
CA GLY A 28 -0.25 24.38 15.77
C GLY A 28 0.26 23.41 14.70
N ILE A 29 1.18 23.87 13.83
CA ILE A 29 1.82 23.03 12.81
C ILE A 29 2.76 22.00 13.47
N LEU A 30 3.55 22.42 14.46
CA LEU A 30 4.46 21.54 15.21
C LEU A 30 3.70 20.51 16.05
N LEU A 31 2.59 20.90 16.67
CA LEU A 31 1.71 20.00 17.41
C LEU A 31 1.04 19.01 16.47
N LYS A 32 0.53 19.42 15.30
CA LYS A 32 0.02 18.48 14.28
C LYS A 32 1.10 17.47 13.87
N ASN A 33 2.29 17.94 13.49
CA ASN A 33 3.39 17.06 13.07
C ASN A 33 3.87 16.11 14.19
N SER A 34 3.86 16.58 15.45
CA SER A 34 4.21 15.76 16.61
C SER A 34 3.10 14.77 16.97
N PHE A 35 1.82 15.15 16.85
CA PHE A 35 0.68 14.26 17.06
C PHE A 35 0.61 13.16 16.00
N THR A 36 0.90 13.45 14.73
CA THR A 36 1.01 12.40 13.69
C THR A 36 2.15 11.43 13.97
N LYS A 37 3.18 11.85 14.73
CA LYS A 37 4.32 11.00 15.11
C LYS A 37 4.07 10.20 16.39
N LEU A 38 3.30 10.75 17.34
CA LEU A 38 3.06 10.16 18.66
C LEU A 38 1.95 9.10 18.69
N SER A 39 1.08 9.03 17.69
CA SER A 39 0.00 8.02 17.62
C SER A 39 0.39 6.68 16.99
N ILE A 40 1.68 6.46 16.67
CA ILE A 40 2.16 5.21 16.04
C ILE A 40 2.93 4.29 17.03
N GLU A 41 3.23 4.73 18.26
CA GLU A 41 4.01 3.92 19.20
C GLU A 41 3.24 3.61 20.50
N SER A 42 2.59 2.45 20.48
CA SER A 42 2.45 1.48 21.57
C SER A 42 2.00 1.97 22.96
N ALA A 43 0.70 1.80 23.25
CA ALA A 43 0.23 1.63 24.63
C ALA A 43 0.24 0.13 24.99
N PHE A 44 1.34 -0.36 25.60
CA PHE A 44 1.35 -1.61 26.38
C PHE A 44 1.51 -1.26 27.86
N THR A 45 0.47 -1.50 28.66
CA THR A 45 0.48 -1.35 30.12
C THR A 45 0.75 -2.73 30.76
N PRO A 46 1.61 -2.87 31.79
CA PRO A 46 1.93 -4.18 32.35
C PRO A 46 1.05 -4.56 33.56
N GLY A 47 0.39 -5.73 33.48
CA GLY A 47 -0.02 -6.57 34.61
C GLY A 47 -1.39 -7.27 34.44
N PRO A 48 -1.68 -8.38 35.15
CA PRO A 48 -0.83 -9.47 35.65
C PRO A 48 -0.92 -10.73 34.74
N ASN A 49 0.09 -11.59 34.81
CA ASN A 49 0.24 -12.80 34.00
C ASN A 49 -0.99 -13.73 34.06
N ILE A 50 -1.78 -13.74 32.99
CA ILE A 50 -2.55 -14.90 32.59
C ILE A 50 -1.84 -15.44 31.35
N GLU A 51 -1.27 -16.62 31.54
CA GLU A 51 -0.58 -17.44 30.56
C GLU A 51 -1.58 -17.86 29.47
N LEU A 52 -1.90 -16.93 28.56
CA LEU A 52 -2.60 -17.24 27.33
C LEU A 52 -1.53 -17.48 26.27
N GLN A 53 -1.46 -18.74 25.84
CA GLN A 53 -0.53 -19.30 24.89
C GLN A 53 -0.09 -18.30 23.80
N LYS A 54 1.23 -18.09 23.73
CA LYS A 54 1.93 -17.39 22.66
C LYS A 54 1.74 -18.16 21.36
N ASP A 55 0.62 -17.93 20.70
CA ASP A 55 0.31 -18.49 19.39
C ASP A 55 -0.26 -17.38 18.48
N SER A 56 0.65 -16.64 17.85
CA SER A 56 0.59 -16.22 16.44
C SER A 56 1.67 -15.15 16.17
N ASP A 57 2.91 -15.57 15.98
CA ASP A 57 3.96 -14.76 15.31
C ASP A 57 3.75 -14.76 13.77
N CYS A 58 2.55 -15.14 13.31
CA CYS A 58 2.29 -15.55 11.92
C CYS A 58 2.14 -14.38 10.94
N CYS A 59 2.26 -13.13 11.39
CA CYS A 59 1.70 -11.99 10.67
C CYS A 59 2.57 -10.71 10.78
N SER A 60 3.90 -10.82 10.90
CA SER A 60 4.79 -9.64 10.88
C SER A 60 5.22 -9.28 9.45
N CYS A 61 4.58 -8.28 8.85
CA CYS A 61 4.95 -7.76 7.54
C CYS A 61 6.02 -6.66 7.62
N GLN A 62 6.76 -6.48 6.52
CA GLN A 62 7.70 -5.37 6.39
C GLN A 62 6.98 -4.01 6.48
N GLU A 63 7.71 -2.95 6.82
CA GLU A 63 7.15 -1.60 6.86
C GLU A 63 6.49 -1.25 5.51
N LYS A 64 5.30 -0.66 5.55
CA LYS A 64 4.47 -0.28 4.37
C LYS A 64 3.83 -1.44 3.61
N TRP A 65 4.03 -2.68 4.05
CA TRP A 65 3.25 -3.83 3.57
C TRP A 65 1.96 -3.98 4.37
N ILE A 66 0.94 -4.51 3.72
CA ILE A 66 -0.36 -4.78 4.32
C ILE A 66 -0.39 -6.25 4.71
N GLY A 67 -0.55 -6.52 6.00
CA GLY A 67 -0.83 -7.87 6.50
C GLY A 67 -2.32 -8.18 6.39
N TYR A 68 -2.67 -9.26 5.73
CA TYR A 68 -4.06 -9.75 5.65
C TYR A 68 -4.07 -11.29 5.61
N ARG A 69 -4.85 -11.92 6.50
CA ARG A 69 -4.96 -13.39 6.63
C ARG A 69 -3.59 -14.12 6.69
N CYS A 70 -2.62 -13.52 7.38
CA CYS A 70 -1.22 -13.97 7.50
C CYS A 70 -0.43 -14.14 6.21
N ASN A 71 -0.77 -13.33 5.22
CA ASN A 71 0.07 -13.01 4.08
C ASN A 71 0.46 -11.52 4.11
N CYS A 72 1.57 -11.17 3.47
CA CYS A 72 2.02 -9.80 3.33
C CYS A 72 1.88 -9.33 1.88
N TYR A 73 1.24 -8.17 1.69
CA TYR A 73 0.98 -7.59 0.38
C TYR A 73 1.60 -6.20 0.24
N PHE A 74 2.29 -5.95 -0.86
CA PHE A 74 2.72 -4.61 -1.24
C PHE A 74 1.87 -4.13 -2.42
N ILE A 75 1.25 -2.97 -2.28
CA ILE A 75 0.43 -2.37 -3.32
C ILE A 75 1.18 -1.17 -3.90
N SER A 76 1.56 -1.25 -5.17
CA SER A 76 2.34 -0.17 -5.77
C SER A 76 1.50 1.12 -5.92
N SER A 77 2.14 2.25 -5.63
CA SER A 77 1.61 3.57 -5.97
C SER A 77 1.92 3.96 -7.41
N GLU A 78 3.05 3.47 -7.95
CA GLU A 78 3.55 3.78 -9.29
C GLU A 78 3.19 2.67 -10.28
N SER A 79 2.94 3.08 -11.53
CA SER A 79 2.71 2.16 -12.64
C SER A 79 4.03 1.79 -13.32
N ARG A 80 4.20 0.51 -13.61
CA ARG A 80 5.40 -0.10 -14.21
C ARG A 80 5.00 -1.13 -15.26
N THR A 81 5.90 -1.47 -16.17
CA THR A 81 5.67 -2.61 -17.07
C THR A 81 5.60 -3.89 -16.26
N TRP A 82 5.05 -4.97 -16.82
CA TRP A 82 4.95 -6.24 -16.09
C TRP A 82 6.33 -6.74 -15.66
N ASN A 83 7.32 -6.66 -16.56
CA ASN A 83 8.69 -7.10 -16.26
C ASN A 83 9.40 -6.20 -15.24
N GLU A 84 9.23 -4.87 -15.31
CA GLU A 84 9.73 -3.95 -14.27
C GLU A 84 9.12 -4.28 -12.90
N SER A 85 7.81 -4.52 -12.86
CA SER A 85 7.08 -4.87 -11.63
C SER A 85 7.61 -6.16 -11.03
N ARG A 86 7.79 -7.20 -11.85
CA ARG A 86 8.40 -8.48 -11.47
C ARG A 86 9.79 -8.30 -10.83
N HIS A 87 10.66 -7.51 -11.46
CA HIS A 87 11.99 -7.24 -10.92
C HIS A 87 11.95 -6.49 -9.58
N LEU A 88 11.02 -5.55 -9.41
CA LEU A 88 10.84 -4.84 -8.15
C LEU A 88 10.36 -5.78 -7.03
N CYS A 89 9.40 -6.66 -7.31
CA CYS A 89 8.95 -7.68 -6.35
C CYS A 89 10.14 -8.55 -5.89
N ALA A 90 10.91 -9.06 -6.86
CA ALA A 90 12.08 -9.90 -6.58
C ALA A 90 13.15 -9.15 -5.76
N SER A 91 13.37 -7.86 -6.02
CA SER A 91 14.32 -7.04 -5.26
C SER A 91 13.93 -6.89 -3.78
N GLN A 92 12.64 -7.06 -3.47
CA GLN A 92 12.07 -7.03 -2.12
C GLN A 92 11.90 -8.43 -1.52
N LYS A 93 12.48 -9.48 -2.15
CA LYS A 93 12.34 -10.89 -1.76
C LYS A 93 10.88 -11.37 -1.75
N SER A 94 10.10 -10.88 -2.71
CA SER A 94 8.70 -11.24 -2.92
C SER A 94 8.47 -11.60 -4.39
N SER A 95 7.25 -11.96 -4.74
CA SER A 95 6.84 -12.21 -6.12
C SER A 95 5.64 -11.35 -6.48
N LEU A 96 5.38 -11.17 -7.78
CA LEU A 96 4.08 -10.65 -8.19
C LEU A 96 2.98 -11.56 -7.66
N LEU A 97 1.85 -10.98 -7.30
CA LEU A 97 0.77 -11.69 -6.63
C LEU A 97 0.39 -12.98 -7.36
N GLN A 98 0.44 -14.09 -6.62
CA GLN A 98 -0.22 -15.33 -7.01
C GLN A 98 -1.56 -15.42 -6.28
N LEU A 99 -2.65 -15.31 -7.03
CA LEU A 99 -3.99 -15.37 -6.46
C LEU A 99 -4.36 -16.83 -6.12
N GLN A 100 -4.61 -17.11 -4.85
CA GLN A 100 -5.02 -18.41 -4.32
C GLN A 100 -6.55 -18.57 -4.34
N SER A 101 -7.27 -17.48 -4.10
CA SER A 101 -8.74 -17.48 -4.09
C SER A 101 -9.30 -16.12 -4.52
N ARG A 102 -10.56 -16.09 -4.96
CA ARG A 102 -11.21 -14.85 -5.42
C ARG A 102 -11.42 -13.82 -4.30
N ASP A 103 -11.42 -14.26 -3.05
CA ASP A 103 -11.63 -13.44 -1.84
C ASP A 103 -10.31 -13.04 -1.15
N GLU A 104 -9.15 -13.45 -1.70
CA GLU A 104 -7.84 -13.16 -1.12
C GLU A 104 -7.59 -11.65 -0.95
N LEU A 105 -8.07 -10.84 -1.91
CA LEU A 105 -7.94 -9.38 -1.89
C LEU A 105 -9.22 -8.65 -1.43
N ASP A 106 -10.08 -9.29 -0.63
CA ASP A 106 -11.34 -8.68 -0.16
C ASP A 106 -11.14 -7.30 0.52
N PHE A 107 -10.00 -7.10 1.19
CA PHE A 107 -9.63 -5.82 1.80
C PHE A 107 -9.45 -4.68 0.78
N MET A 108 -9.29 -5.01 -0.51
CA MET A 108 -9.19 -4.10 -1.64
C MET A 108 -10.44 -4.08 -2.54
N SER A 109 -11.56 -4.68 -2.12
CA SER A 109 -12.79 -4.81 -2.92
C SER A 109 -13.37 -3.48 -3.44
N SER A 110 -13.05 -2.36 -2.80
CA SER A 110 -13.46 -1.02 -3.26
C SER A 110 -12.60 -0.47 -4.41
N SER A 111 -11.42 -1.05 -4.66
CA SER A 111 -10.51 -0.59 -5.70
C SER A 111 -11.12 -0.75 -7.09
N GLN A 112 -10.92 0.29 -7.91
CA GLN A 112 -11.32 0.29 -9.33
C GLN A 112 -10.11 0.09 -10.26
N GLN A 113 -8.91 -0.07 -9.69
CA GLN A 113 -7.68 -0.18 -10.45
C GLN A 113 -7.41 -1.63 -10.86
N PHE A 114 -6.70 -1.78 -11.98
CA PHE A 114 -6.09 -3.05 -12.37
C PHE A 114 -4.63 -3.05 -11.92
N TYR A 115 -4.19 -4.22 -11.48
CA TYR A 115 -2.83 -4.43 -10.99
C TYR A 115 -2.21 -5.61 -11.71
N TRP A 116 -0.95 -5.50 -12.13
CA TRP A 116 -0.18 -6.65 -12.57
C TRP A 116 -0.12 -7.72 -11.47
N ILE A 117 -0.36 -8.96 -11.89
CA ILE A 117 -0.22 -10.17 -11.08
C ILE A 117 0.77 -11.12 -11.73
N GLY A 118 1.19 -12.15 -10.99
CA GLY A 118 2.29 -13.04 -11.37
C GLY A 118 1.94 -14.11 -12.40
N LEU A 119 0.99 -13.85 -13.31
CA LEU A 119 0.48 -14.83 -14.26
C LEU A 119 0.94 -14.52 -15.70
N SER A 120 1.53 -15.51 -16.36
CA SER A 120 1.98 -15.43 -17.76
C SER A 120 1.82 -16.76 -18.49
N TYR A 121 1.83 -16.74 -19.82
CA TYR A 121 1.71 -17.95 -20.62
C TYR A 121 3.08 -18.60 -20.84
N SER A 122 3.18 -19.91 -20.58
CA SER A 122 4.35 -20.72 -20.92
C SER A 122 4.08 -21.50 -22.21
N GLU A 123 4.86 -21.22 -23.25
CA GLU A 123 4.82 -21.98 -24.51
C GLU A 123 5.35 -23.41 -24.33
N GLU A 124 6.29 -23.62 -23.41
CA GLU A 124 6.86 -24.95 -23.12
C GLU A 124 5.83 -25.88 -22.49
N GLN A 125 5.08 -25.39 -21.51
CA GLN A 125 4.04 -26.17 -20.82
C GLN A 125 2.66 -26.02 -21.46
N ASN A 126 2.54 -25.15 -22.47
CA ASN A 126 1.29 -24.81 -23.15
C ASN A 126 0.16 -24.46 -22.15
N ALA A 127 0.49 -23.66 -21.14
CA ALA A 127 -0.40 -23.33 -20.02
C ALA A 127 -0.09 -21.95 -19.41
N TRP A 128 -1.09 -21.35 -18.77
CA TRP A 128 -0.90 -20.17 -17.92
C TRP A 128 -0.29 -20.58 -16.58
N LEU A 129 0.85 -20.00 -16.24
CA LEU A 129 1.62 -20.33 -15.04
C LEU A 129 1.79 -19.10 -14.16
N TRP A 130 1.73 -19.34 -12.86
CA TRP A 130 2.20 -18.39 -11.86
C TRP A 130 3.73 -18.35 -11.83
N GLU A 131 4.32 -17.30 -11.26
CA GLU A 131 5.78 -17.19 -11.10
C GLU A 131 6.41 -18.35 -10.32
N SER A 132 5.62 -19.03 -9.48
CA SER A 132 6.01 -20.25 -8.76
C SER A 132 6.13 -21.50 -9.66
N GLY A 133 5.69 -21.41 -10.92
CA GLY A 133 5.55 -22.54 -11.84
C GLY A 133 4.26 -23.33 -11.67
N SER A 134 3.41 -22.97 -10.70
CA SER A 134 2.10 -23.61 -10.55
C SER A 134 1.14 -23.21 -11.67
N VAL A 135 0.33 -24.18 -12.12
CA VAL A 135 -0.65 -23.98 -13.18
C VAL A 135 -1.85 -23.21 -12.63
N LEU A 136 -2.38 -22.29 -13.44
CA LEU A 136 -3.60 -21.60 -13.11
C LEU A 136 -4.78 -22.57 -12.91
N SER A 137 -5.49 -22.43 -11.80
CA SER A 137 -6.79 -23.10 -11.61
C SER A 137 -7.87 -22.45 -12.49
N GLN A 138 -8.64 -23.27 -13.20
CA GLN A 138 -9.75 -22.84 -14.05
C GLN A 138 -10.84 -22.09 -13.26
N ASP A 139 -10.97 -22.36 -11.96
CA ASP A 139 -11.98 -21.75 -11.10
C ASP A 139 -11.71 -20.27 -10.84
N LEU A 140 -10.47 -19.82 -10.86
CA LEU A 140 -10.15 -18.42 -10.60
C LEU A 140 -10.64 -17.53 -11.74
N PHE A 141 -10.41 -17.97 -12.97
CA PHE A 141 -10.60 -17.14 -14.16
C PHE A 141 -11.13 -17.98 -15.34
N PRO A 142 -12.46 -18.18 -15.44
CA PRO A 142 -13.06 -19.05 -16.44
C PRO A 142 -12.87 -18.57 -17.90
N LEU A 143 -12.52 -17.30 -18.10
CA LEU A 143 -12.45 -16.66 -19.42
C LEU A 143 -11.04 -16.65 -20.05
N PHE A 144 -10.01 -17.20 -19.39
CA PHE A 144 -8.64 -17.15 -19.93
C PHE A 144 -8.36 -18.01 -21.17
N GLY A 145 -9.32 -18.85 -21.59
CA GLY A 145 -9.22 -19.61 -22.83
C GLY A 145 -9.09 -18.74 -24.09
N THR A 146 -9.50 -17.46 -24.03
CA THR A 146 -9.48 -16.53 -25.17
C THR A 146 -8.38 -15.46 -25.10
N SER A 147 -7.59 -15.42 -24.04
CA SER A 147 -6.58 -14.37 -23.86
C SER A 147 -5.38 -14.53 -24.78
N ASN A 148 -4.78 -13.40 -25.14
CA ASN A 148 -3.59 -13.41 -25.98
C ASN A 148 -2.39 -13.91 -25.17
N ARG A 149 -1.78 -15.00 -25.63
CA ARG A 149 -0.63 -15.67 -24.98
C ARG A 149 0.62 -14.79 -24.88
N LYS A 150 0.70 -13.73 -25.70
CA LYS A 150 1.80 -12.74 -25.65
C LYS A 150 1.56 -11.61 -24.65
N ASN A 151 0.37 -11.53 -24.09
CA ASN A 151 -0.01 -10.51 -23.11
C ASN A 151 0.25 -11.00 -21.68
N CYS A 152 0.29 -10.04 -20.78
CA CYS A 152 0.42 -10.24 -19.34
C CYS A 152 -0.92 -9.95 -18.67
N ILE A 153 -1.10 -10.44 -17.44
CA ILE A 153 -2.40 -10.39 -16.77
C ILE A 153 -2.46 -9.30 -15.71
N ALA A 154 -3.42 -8.40 -15.87
CA ALA A 154 -3.79 -7.43 -14.85
C ALA A 154 -5.12 -7.83 -14.18
N TYR A 155 -5.18 -7.71 -12.86
CA TYR A 155 -6.30 -8.11 -12.04
C TYR A 155 -6.89 -6.91 -11.29
N ASN A 156 -8.21 -6.81 -11.29
CA ASN A 156 -8.97 -5.91 -10.45
C ASN A 156 -9.52 -6.70 -9.26
N PRO A 157 -9.31 -6.25 -8.01
CA PRO A 157 -9.78 -6.93 -6.80
C PRO A 157 -11.29 -7.23 -6.71
N LYS A 158 -12.12 -6.66 -7.60
CA LYS A 158 -13.53 -7.03 -7.75
C LYS A 158 -13.75 -8.37 -8.48
N GLY A 159 -12.67 -9.09 -8.84
CA GLY A 159 -12.75 -10.40 -9.47
C GLY A 159 -12.59 -10.40 -11.00
N ASN A 160 -12.20 -9.27 -11.60
CA ASN A 160 -12.02 -9.18 -13.05
C ASN A 160 -10.53 -9.27 -13.40
N ALA A 161 -10.20 -10.04 -14.43
CA ALA A 161 -8.85 -10.09 -14.98
C ALA A 161 -8.89 -9.76 -16.48
N VAL A 162 -7.85 -9.08 -16.96
CA VAL A 162 -7.68 -8.69 -18.36
C VAL A 162 -6.28 -9.05 -18.81
N ASP A 163 -6.15 -9.44 -20.08
CA ASP A 163 -4.85 -9.57 -20.72
C ASP A 163 -4.49 -8.27 -21.45
N GLU A 164 -3.32 -7.74 -21.13
CA GLU A 164 -2.80 -6.50 -21.70
C GLU A 164 -1.36 -6.70 -22.20
N PRO A 165 -0.92 -5.97 -23.25
CA PRO A 165 0.48 -6.00 -23.66
C PRO A 165 1.41 -5.71 -22.48
N CYS A 166 2.41 -6.56 -22.26
CA CYS A 166 3.28 -6.51 -21.08
C CYS A 166 4.05 -5.19 -20.91
N GLU A 167 4.21 -4.43 -22.00
CA GLU A 167 4.88 -3.12 -22.04
C GLU A 167 3.99 -1.96 -21.57
N ILE A 168 2.68 -2.18 -21.40
CA ILE A 168 1.79 -1.20 -20.78
C ILE A 168 2.16 -1.07 -19.30
N LYS A 169 2.00 0.14 -18.76
CA LYS A 169 2.27 0.43 -17.36
C LYS A 169 1.00 0.31 -16.53
N ASN A 170 0.98 -0.65 -15.62
CA ASN A 170 -0.03 -0.76 -14.56
C ASN A 170 0.62 -0.71 -13.19
N ARG A 171 -0.17 -0.42 -12.17
CA ARG A 171 0.24 -0.71 -10.79
C ARG A 171 0.39 -2.22 -10.63
N PHE A 172 1.01 -2.67 -9.56
CA PHE A 172 1.23 -4.09 -9.31
C PHE A 172 1.03 -4.42 -7.84
N ILE A 173 0.78 -5.70 -7.59
CA ILE A 173 0.70 -6.24 -6.24
C ILE A 173 1.82 -7.26 -6.08
N SER A 174 2.61 -7.10 -5.02
CA SER A 174 3.57 -8.12 -4.59
C SER A 174 3.02 -8.89 -3.41
N SER A 175 3.33 -10.18 -3.32
CA SER A 175 3.03 -11.03 -2.18
C SER A 175 4.28 -11.78 -1.74
N GLY A 176 4.46 -11.92 -0.42
CA GLY A 176 5.58 -12.64 0.19
C GLY A 176 5.29 -13.06 1.62
#